data_AF-A0AA41ZCS5-F1
#
_entry.id   AF-A0AA41ZCS5-F1
#
_cell.length_a   1.000
_cell.length_b   1.000
_cell.length_c   1.000
_cell.angle_alpha   90.00
_cell.angle_beta   90.00
_cell.angle_gamma   90.00
#
_symmetry.space_group_name_H-M   'P 1'
#
loop_
_entity.id
_entity.type
_entity.pdbx_description
1 polymer ?
#
loop_
_entity_poly.entity_id
_entity_poly.type
_entity_poly.pdbx_seq_one_letter_code
_entity_poly.pdbx_strand_id
1 'polypeptide(L)'
;MSRKKVRFYRDLQLFSVITNGSPIMTRDNQNLATPPAEIVPLNDPDSGLSGVIVLHSTKLGPAAGGCRFWPYASDREATVDALRLAEGMSYKNALAGLPFGGGKAVIKHPNGKIDRPTLFRAFGRAVAQLGGRYITAEDVGTSVQDMQYVAETTKFVAGLPARQGMPGGDPSPWTALGTFRAMEVAVARHMGTGLNNLTVAVQGLGNVGYALCSLLHRSGARLIVAEPRSEIAARAATEFDAEIMSSRALLEAKADVFAPCALGGILDSASVMRLRAKVVCGAANNQLATPEQGLELAARDILYAPDYVVNAGGIINVAAEYFQWSEEAVQARVERIGSTLSAVLEHAREAGMAPNQAADSLARGIIDKQNRLSVAA
;
A
#
# COMPACT_ATOMS: atom_id res chain seq x y z
N MET A 1 18.59 13.33 27.27
CA MET A 1 18.18 12.01 26.70
C MET A 1 18.37 10.93 27.77
N SER A 2 17.34 10.15 28.11
CA SER A 2 17.40 9.15 29.19
C SER A 2 18.34 7.99 28.83
N ARG A 3 19.21 7.58 29.77
CA ARG A 3 20.21 6.49 29.63
C ARG A 3 19.61 5.14 29.19
N LYS A 4 18.29 4.93 29.34
CA LYS A 4 17.58 3.73 28.86
C LYS A 4 17.36 3.70 27.34
N LYS A 5 17.20 4.87 26.67
CA LYS A 5 17.07 4.93 25.20
C LYS A 5 18.38 4.55 24.51
N VAL A 6 19.52 4.98 25.05
CA VAL A 6 20.85 4.79 24.43
C VAL A 6 21.29 3.32 24.39
N ARG A 7 20.89 2.50 25.37
CA ARG A 7 21.29 1.09 25.45
C ARG A 7 20.61 0.23 24.35
N PHE A 8 19.33 0.47 24.08
CA PHE A 8 18.58 -0.26 23.06
C PHE A 8 19.11 -0.04 21.63
N TYR A 9 19.48 1.20 21.27
CA TYR A 9 20.05 1.49 19.94
C TYR A 9 21.46 0.91 19.73
N ARG A 10 22.19 0.61 20.83
CA ARG A 10 23.56 0.06 20.77
C ARG A 10 23.56 -1.44 20.50
N ASP A 11 22.54 -2.15 21.00
CA ASP A 11 22.39 -3.60 20.84
C ASP A 11 21.92 -4.00 19.42
N LEU A 12 21.37 -3.06 18.63
CA LEU A 12 20.94 -3.26 17.24
C LEU A 12 22.01 -2.94 16.16
N GLN A 13 23.25 -2.58 16.54
CA GLN A 13 24.26 -2.02 15.61
C GLN A 13 23.75 -0.82 14.76
N LEU A 14 22.73 -0.09 15.22
CA LEU A 14 22.13 1.05 14.49
C LEU A 14 22.69 2.43 14.94
N PHE A 15 23.69 2.44 15.83
CA PHE A 15 24.30 3.68 16.34
C PHE A 15 25.40 4.20 15.40
N SER A 16 25.01 4.86 14.30
CA SER A 16 25.89 5.84 13.63
C SER A 16 25.13 6.99 12.95
N VAL A 17 23.88 7.27 13.33
CA VAL A 17 23.16 8.43 12.81
C VAL A 17 22.96 9.41 13.96
N ILE A 18 23.38 10.65 13.73
CA ILE A 18 23.42 11.81 14.64
C ILE A 18 24.85 12.05 15.18
N THR A 19 25.50 13.04 14.57
CA THR A 19 26.86 13.60 14.79
C THR A 19 28.00 13.00 13.94
N ASN A 20 28.31 13.74 12.86
CA ASN A 20 29.55 13.82 12.09
C ASN A 20 30.19 12.56 11.48
N GLY A 21 30.16 12.50 10.14
CA GLY A 21 31.29 12.04 9.32
C GLY A 21 31.43 10.53 9.05
N SER A 22 30.93 10.11 7.87
CA SER A 22 31.30 8.91 7.08
C SER A 22 30.80 7.52 7.52
N PRO A 23 30.49 6.61 6.56
CA PRO A 23 29.38 5.67 6.70
C PRO A 23 29.81 4.22 6.96
N ILE A 24 29.03 3.51 7.77
CA ILE A 24 28.90 2.05 7.70
C ILE A 24 27.47 1.76 7.25
N MET A 25 27.21 1.98 5.97
CA MET A 25 26.00 1.54 5.27
C MET A 25 26.32 0.23 4.54
N THR A 26 25.81 -0.90 5.02
CA THR A 26 25.88 -2.18 4.31
C THR A 26 24.74 -2.30 3.30
N ARG A 27 25.00 -3.01 2.20
CA ARG A 27 24.17 -3.13 0.97
C ARG A 27 22.68 -3.44 1.13
N ASP A 28 22.24 -3.99 2.26
CA ASP A 28 20.83 -4.39 2.46
C ASP A 28 19.89 -3.28 2.93
N ASN A 29 20.39 -2.05 3.14
CA ASN A 29 19.63 -0.92 3.70
C ASN A 29 19.63 0.34 2.79
N GLN A 30 19.92 0.19 1.50
CA GLN A 30 20.07 1.30 0.55
C GLN A 30 18.75 1.94 0.09
N ASN A 31 17.58 1.45 0.50
CA ASN A 31 16.32 1.80 -0.16
C ASN A 31 15.35 2.70 0.62
N LEU A 32 15.69 3.18 1.83
CA LEU A 32 14.89 4.24 2.46
C LEU A 32 15.38 5.60 1.95
N ALA A 33 14.53 6.35 1.27
CA ALA A 33 14.92 7.65 0.74
C ALA A 33 15.09 8.70 1.87
N THR A 34 14.40 8.51 3.01
CA THR A 34 14.44 9.42 4.16
C THR A 34 14.43 8.64 5.48
N PRO A 35 15.19 9.06 6.52
CA PRO A 35 15.09 8.45 7.85
C PRO A 35 13.69 8.68 8.45
N PRO A 36 13.14 7.71 9.20
CA PRO A 36 11.84 7.88 9.85
C PRO A 36 11.88 8.94 10.95
N ALA A 37 10.75 9.59 11.19
CA ALA A 37 10.59 10.54 12.30
C ALA A 37 10.74 9.88 13.68
N GLU A 38 10.20 8.66 13.86
CA GLU A 38 10.29 7.93 15.13
C GLU A 38 10.21 6.42 14.92
N ILE A 39 10.94 5.66 15.76
CA ILE A 39 10.83 4.20 15.88
C ILE A 39 10.49 3.89 17.33
N VAL A 40 9.39 3.17 17.55
CA VAL A 40 8.84 2.84 18.87
C VAL A 40 8.86 1.32 19.05
N PRO A 41 9.81 0.78 19.83
CA PRO A 41 9.86 -0.65 20.12
C PRO A 41 8.63 -1.10 20.92
N LEU A 42 8.11 -2.26 20.58
CA LEU A 42 7.05 -2.94 21.32
C LEU A 42 7.66 -4.14 22.05
N ASN A 43 7.51 -4.16 23.37
CA ASN A 43 7.92 -5.29 24.21
C ASN A 43 7.07 -5.33 25.48
N ASP A 44 6.18 -6.31 25.55
CA ASP A 44 5.38 -6.63 26.73
C ASP A 44 5.32 -8.16 26.87
N PRO A 45 6.23 -8.77 27.66
CA PRO A 45 6.34 -10.22 27.80
C PRO A 45 5.06 -10.89 28.34
N ASP A 46 4.31 -10.20 29.20
CA ASP A 46 3.10 -10.75 29.84
C ASP A 46 1.99 -11.00 28.81
N SER A 47 1.90 -10.14 27.79
CA SER A 47 0.96 -10.30 26.68
C SER A 47 1.54 -10.98 25.45
N GLY A 48 2.86 -11.23 25.43
CA GLY A 48 3.59 -11.75 24.27
C GLY A 48 3.78 -10.73 23.14
N LEU A 49 3.51 -9.45 23.38
CA LEU A 49 3.68 -8.39 22.39
C LEU A 49 5.18 -8.12 22.15
N SER A 50 5.62 -8.34 20.93
CA SER A 50 6.99 -8.04 20.48
C SER A 50 6.95 -7.48 19.06
N GLY A 51 7.66 -6.39 18.80
CA GLY A 51 7.68 -5.78 17.48
C GLY A 51 8.08 -4.31 17.51
N VAL A 52 7.54 -3.54 16.57
CA VAL A 52 7.86 -2.12 16.40
C VAL A 52 6.71 -1.34 15.76
N ILE A 53 6.57 -0.08 16.14
CA ILE A 53 5.81 0.92 15.39
C ILE A 53 6.83 1.91 14.80
N VAL A 54 6.78 2.12 13.49
CA VAL A 54 7.58 3.12 12.78
C VAL A 54 6.67 4.26 12.35
N LEU A 55 7.04 5.49 12.69
CA LEU A 55 6.44 6.71 12.18
C LEU A 55 7.44 7.28 11.18
N HIS A 56 7.21 7.08 9.88
CA HIS A 56 8.12 7.62 8.86
C HIS A 56 7.97 9.13 8.73
N SER A 57 6.74 9.61 8.59
CA SER A 57 6.42 11.04 8.52
C SER A 57 5.14 11.34 9.26
N THR A 58 5.11 12.47 9.96
CA THR A 58 3.91 13.08 10.55
C THR A 58 3.68 14.51 10.03
N LYS A 59 4.34 14.88 8.92
CA LYS A 59 4.32 16.26 8.40
C LYS A 59 2.94 16.69 7.87
N LEU A 60 2.19 15.76 7.29
CA LEU A 60 0.85 16.01 6.72
C LEU A 60 -0.29 15.78 7.72
N GLY A 61 0.03 15.31 8.93
CA GLY A 61 -0.93 14.85 9.91
C GLY A 61 -0.40 13.64 10.69
N PRO A 62 -1.23 12.96 11.50
CA PRO A 62 -0.82 11.76 12.21
C PRO A 62 -0.36 10.68 11.23
N ALA A 63 0.64 9.90 11.63
CA ALA A 63 1.10 8.77 10.84
C ALA A 63 0.00 7.71 10.80
N ALA A 64 -0.43 7.30 9.61
CA ALA A 64 -1.44 6.25 9.47
C ALA A 64 -0.85 5.03 8.77
N GLY A 65 -1.20 3.84 9.26
CA GLY A 65 -0.89 2.57 8.60
C GLY A 65 -1.35 1.35 9.39
N GLY A 66 -1.47 0.22 8.70
CA GLY A 66 -1.94 -1.02 9.32
C GLY A 66 -0.94 -1.67 10.27
N CYS A 67 -1.44 -2.58 11.11
CA CYS A 67 -0.65 -3.45 11.97
C CYS A 67 -0.46 -4.81 11.32
N ARG A 68 0.76 -5.12 10.88
CA ARG A 68 1.11 -6.44 10.36
C ARG A 68 1.41 -7.39 11.50
N PHE A 69 0.87 -8.60 11.43
CA PHE A 69 1.16 -9.67 12.40
C PHE A 69 1.72 -10.89 11.67
N TRP A 70 3.04 -11.07 11.70
CA TRP A 70 3.72 -12.02 10.81
C TRP A 70 4.92 -12.69 11.49
N PRO A 71 5.22 -13.97 11.18
CA PRO A 71 6.44 -14.61 11.66
C PRO A 71 7.68 -14.01 11.00
N TYR A 72 8.66 -13.59 11.81
CA TYR A 72 9.97 -13.12 11.34
C TYR A 72 11.08 -13.94 11.98
N ALA A 73 12.17 -14.16 11.25
CA ALA A 73 13.32 -14.88 11.80
C ALA A 73 14.09 -14.03 12.84
N SER A 74 13.99 -12.70 12.76
CA SER A 74 14.64 -11.78 13.69
C SER A 74 13.90 -10.45 13.87
N ASP A 75 14.20 -9.75 14.97
CA ASP A 75 13.67 -8.39 15.21
C ASP A 75 14.18 -7.38 14.17
N ARG A 76 15.37 -7.64 13.60
CA ARG A 76 15.94 -6.85 12.51
C ARG A 76 15.08 -6.93 11.25
N GLU A 77 14.68 -8.13 10.83
CA GLU A 77 13.81 -8.31 9.67
C GLU A 77 12.45 -7.63 9.86
N ALA A 78 11.84 -7.80 11.04
CA ALA A 78 10.59 -7.13 11.38
C ALA A 78 10.71 -5.60 11.31
N THR A 79 11.83 -5.05 11.79
CA THR A 79 12.11 -3.61 11.77
C THR A 79 12.34 -3.08 10.36
N VAL A 80 13.09 -3.81 9.53
CA VAL A 80 13.32 -3.43 8.12
C VAL A 80 12.00 -3.41 7.35
N ASP A 81 11.13 -4.41 7.53
CA ASP A 81 9.82 -4.41 6.87
C ASP A 81 8.95 -3.25 7.37
N ALA A 82 8.93 -2.97 8.68
CA ALA A 82 8.19 -1.84 9.24
C ALA A 82 8.65 -0.49 8.66
N LEU A 83 9.95 -0.29 8.51
CA LEU A 83 10.53 0.93 7.93
C LEU A 83 10.07 1.14 6.49
N ARG A 84 10.24 0.12 5.66
CA ARG A 84 9.87 0.15 4.24
C ARG A 84 8.38 0.41 4.06
N LEU A 85 7.54 -0.26 4.84
CA LEU A 85 6.09 -0.10 4.78
C LEU A 85 5.62 1.27 5.29
N ALA A 86 6.25 1.84 6.32
CA ALA A 86 5.92 3.17 6.82
C ALA A 86 6.26 4.29 5.81
N GLU A 87 7.37 4.16 5.09
CA GLU A 87 7.71 5.05 3.97
C GLU A 87 6.65 4.96 2.86
N GLY A 88 6.33 3.73 2.43
CA GLY A 88 5.28 3.51 1.42
C GLY A 88 3.93 4.12 1.82
N MET A 89 3.55 4.05 3.11
CA MET A 89 2.34 4.72 3.60
C MET A 89 2.43 6.25 3.53
N SER A 90 3.63 6.83 3.72
CA SER A 90 3.80 8.28 3.60
C SER A 90 3.55 8.73 2.17
N TYR A 91 4.10 8.00 1.20
CA TYR A 91 3.93 8.33 -0.22
C TYR A 91 2.50 8.09 -0.69
N LYS A 92 1.90 6.96 -0.30
CA LYS A 92 0.49 6.66 -0.58
C LYS A 92 -0.43 7.76 -0.05
N ASN A 93 -0.28 8.15 1.22
CA ASN A 93 -1.14 9.16 1.83
C ASN A 93 -0.94 10.55 1.21
N ALA A 94 0.31 10.92 0.90
CA ALA A 94 0.62 12.18 0.25
C ALA A 94 -0.01 12.30 -1.15
N LEU A 95 0.16 11.27 -1.99
CA LEU A 95 -0.40 11.27 -3.35
C LEU A 95 -1.92 11.12 -3.36
N ALA A 96 -2.50 10.42 -2.39
CA ALA A 96 -3.94 10.36 -2.20
C ALA A 96 -4.55 11.67 -1.65
N GLY A 97 -3.72 12.68 -1.33
CA GLY A 97 -4.18 13.96 -0.79
C GLY A 97 -4.82 13.84 0.59
N LEU A 98 -4.39 12.86 1.39
CA LEU A 98 -4.95 12.59 2.70
C LEU A 98 -4.23 13.41 3.78
N PRO A 99 -4.93 13.86 4.84
CA PRO A 99 -4.32 14.55 5.98
C PRO A 99 -3.66 13.55 6.94
N PHE A 100 -2.83 12.68 6.39
CA PHE A 100 -2.09 11.65 7.09
C PHE A 100 -0.62 11.66 6.69
N GLY A 101 0.25 11.51 7.67
CA GLY A 101 1.60 11.03 7.44
C GLY A 101 1.62 9.52 7.21
N GLY A 102 2.80 8.90 7.18
CA GLY A 102 2.92 7.45 7.05
C GLY A 102 3.52 6.79 8.27
N GLY A 103 2.88 5.73 8.72
CA GLY A 103 3.39 4.87 9.78
C GLY A 103 3.13 3.40 9.48
N LYS A 104 3.70 2.53 10.30
CA LYS A 104 3.43 1.10 10.26
C LYS A 104 3.71 0.45 11.60
N ALA A 105 2.85 -0.48 12.01
CA ALA A 105 3.16 -1.41 13.08
C ALA A 105 3.48 -2.79 12.49
N VAL A 106 4.52 -3.42 13.01
CA VAL A 106 4.83 -4.82 12.77
C VAL A 106 4.95 -5.49 14.12
N ILE A 107 4.07 -6.45 14.38
CA ILE A 107 4.13 -7.34 15.53
C ILE A 107 4.64 -8.69 15.03
N LYS A 108 5.71 -9.17 15.67
CA LYS A 108 6.25 -10.49 15.38
C LYS A 108 5.31 -11.54 15.95
N HIS A 109 4.86 -12.45 15.10
CA HIS A 109 4.00 -13.55 15.50
C HIS A 109 4.75 -14.47 16.49
N PRO A 110 4.27 -14.66 17.74
CA PRO A 110 4.88 -15.58 18.68
C PRO A 110 4.78 -17.04 18.21
N ASN A 111 5.74 -17.88 18.59
CA ASN A 111 5.62 -19.33 18.38
C ASN A 111 4.68 -19.92 19.44
N GLY A 112 3.75 -20.78 19.03
CA GLY A 112 2.85 -21.49 19.94
C GLY A 112 1.47 -20.82 20.12
N LYS A 113 0.82 -21.11 21.26
CA LYS A 113 -0.53 -20.62 21.55
C LYS A 113 -0.50 -19.11 21.86
N ILE A 114 -1.40 -18.36 21.23
CA ILE A 114 -1.46 -16.90 21.36
C ILE A 114 -2.81 -16.50 21.96
N ASP A 115 -2.77 -15.66 22.99
CA ASP A 115 -3.94 -14.94 23.49
C ASP A 115 -4.06 -13.59 22.76
N ARG A 116 -4.73 -13.60 21.60
CA ARG A 116 -4.90 -12.42 20.75
C ARG A 116 -5.58 -11.25 21.50
N PRO A 117 -6.69 -11.44 22.24
CA PRO A 117 -7.29 -10.36 23.02
C PRO A 117 -6.29 -9.65 23.94
N THR A 118 -5.50 -10.40 24.72
CA THR A 118 -4.53 -9.81 25.65
C THR A 118 -3.41 -9.08 24.92
N LEU A 119 -2.88 -9.68 23.85
CA LEU A 119 -1.84 -9.08 23.00
C LEU A 119 -2.31 -7.79 22.32
N PHE A 120 -3.49 -7.78 21.68
CA PHE A 120 -3.96 -6.62 20.93
C PHE A 120 -4.46 -5.48 21.84
N ARG A 121 -4.93 -5.77 23.06
CA ARG A 121 -5.13 -4.72 24.08
C ARG A 121 -3.80 -4.10 24.52
N ALA A 122 -2.74 -4.89 24.66
CA ALA A 122 -1.41 -4.36 24.96
C ALA A 122 -0.89 -3.48 23.82
N PHE A 123 -1.08 -3.92 22.57
CA PHE A 123 -0.77 -3.11 21.40
C PHE A 123 -1.58 -1.79 21.38
N GLY A 124 -2.88 -1.84 21.67
CA GLY A 124 -3.70 -0.64 21.73
C GLY A 124 -3.27 0.35 22.82
N ARG A 125 -2.79 -0.13 24.00
CA ARG A 125 -2.15 0.73 25.00
C ARG A 125 -0.87 1.38 24.48
N ALA A 126 -0.03 0.66 23.74
CA ALA A 126 1.17 1.22 23.12
C ALA A 126 0.83 2.30 22.08
N VAL A 127 -0.23 2.09 21.28
CA VAL A 127 -0.77 3.09 20.35
C VAL A 127 -1.33 4.30 21.12
N ALA A 128 -2.06 4.10 22.23
CA ALA A 128 -2.59 5.19 23.05
C ALA A 128 -1.48 6.10 23.59
N GLN A 129 -0.34 5.53 24.00
CA GLN A 129 0.83 6.29 24.49
C GLN A 129 1.44 7.22 23.43
N LEU A 130 1.18 6.97 22.14
CA LEU A 130 1.62 7.86 21.06
C LEU A 130 0.77 9.14 20.97
N GLY A 131 -0.33 9.26 21.74
CA GLY A 131 -1.10 10.49 21.87
C GLY A 131 -1.75 10.95 20.56
N GLY A 132 -2.13 10.00 19.70
CA GLY A 132 -2.75 10.29 18.41
C GLY A 132 -1.78 10.60 17.28
N ARG A 133 -0.46 10.52 17.52
CA ARG A 133 0.56 10.65 16.46
C ARG A 133 0.61 9.47 15.50
N TYR A 134 0.04 8.32 15.90
CA TYR A 134 -0.10 7.13 15.06
C TYR A 134 -1.54 6.62 15.14
N ILE A 135 -2.10 6.29 13.97
CA ILE A 135 -3.41 5.66 13.81
C ILE A 135 -3.20 4.31 13.14
N THR A 136 -3.65 3.24 13.80
CA THR A 136 -3.50 1.88 13.27
C THR A 136 -4.74 1.41 12.52
N ALA A 137 -4.59 0.39 11.69
CA ALA A 137 -5.70 -0.34 11.06
C ALA A 137 -5.31 -1.82 10.88
N GLU A 138 -6.15 -2.60 10.22
CA GLU A 138 -5.80 -3.95 9.79
C GLU A 138 -4.71 -3.97 8.69
N ASP A 139 -3.95 -5.05 8.68
CA ASP A 139 -3.03 -5.48 7.62
C ASP A 139 -2.85 -7.01 7.72
N VAL A 140 -2.03 -7.58 6.84
CA VAL A 140 -1.67 -9.00 6.82
C VAL A 140 -1.45 -9.58 8.22
N GLY A 141 -2.24 -10.60 8.56
CA GLY A 141 -2.18 -11.33 9.83
C GLY A 141 -3.02 -10.74 10.98
N THR A 142 -3.65 -9.59 10.75
CA THR A 142 -4.65 -9.00 11.64
C THR A 142 -6.02 -8.95 10.98
N SER A 143 -7.05 -8.80 11.80
CA SER A 143 -8.45 -8.77 11.39
C SER A 143 -9.19 -7.62 12.07
N VAL A 144 -10.39 -7.33 11.57
CA VAL A 144 -11.36 -6.43 12.23
C VAL A 144 -11.55 -6.78 13.71
N GLN A 145 -11.59 -8.07 14.07
CA GLN A 145 -11.72 -8.51 15.48
C GLN A 145 -10.52 -8.09 16.34
N ASP A 146 -9.30 -8.13 15.77
CA ASP A 146 -8.12 -7.66 16.48
C ASP A 146 -8.15 -6.14 16.67
N MET A 147 -8.62 -5.41 15.65
CA MET A 147 -8.81 -3.95 15.75
C MET A 147 -9.88 -3.57 16.77
N GLN A 148 -10.90 -4.41 16.99
CA GLN A 148 -11.85 -4.23 18.08
C GLN A 148 -11.17 -4.37 19.46
N TYR A 149 -10.28 -5.35 19.65
CA TYR A 149 -9.50 -5.45 20.89
C TYR A 149 -8.56 -4.25 21.10
N VAL A 150 -7.98 -3.72 20.02
CA VAL A 150 -7.21 -2.47 20.06
C VAL A 150 -8.11 -1.29 20.50
N ALA A 151 -9.31 -1.19 19.91
CA ALA A 151 -10.28 -0.13 20.18
C ALA A 151 -10.76 -0.08 21.63
N GLU A 152 -10.69 -1.19 22.38
CA GLU A 152 -10.99 -1.22 23.82
C GLU A 152 -10.01 -0.37 24.65
N THR A 153 -8.83 -0.05 24.12
CA THR A 153 -7.76 0.66 24.85
C THR A 153 -7.30 1.97 24.20
N THR A 154 -7.74 2.26 22.97
CA THR A 154 -7.41 3.50 22.25
C THR A 154 -8.48 3.85 21.23
N LYS A 155 -8.65 5.15 20.97
CA LYS A 155 -9.47 5.65 19.85
C LYS A 155 -8.70 5.80 18.53
N PHE A 156 -7.37 5.61 18.55
CA PHE A 156 -6.50 5.83 17.39
C PHE A 156 -6.39 4.56 16.54
N VAL A 157 -7.53 4.06 16.09
CA VAL A 157 -7.68 2.85 15.28
C VAL A 157 -8.82 3.04 14.28
N ALA A 158 -8.64 2.48 13.09
CA ALA A 158 -9.64 2.41 12.02
C ALA A 158 -9.73 0.97 11.48
N GLY A 159 -10.58 0.72 10.49
CA GLY A 159 -10.89 -0.63 10.02
C GLY A 159 -11.84 -1.37 10.97
N LEU A 160 -12.72 -0.64 11.65
CA LEU A 160 -13.76 -1.21 12.50
C LEU A 160 -15.01 -1.55 11.66
N PRO A 161 -15.93 -2.40 12.17
CA PRO A 161 -17.18 -2.67 11.47
C PRO A 161 -17.92 -1.36 11.16
N ALA A 162 -18.44 -1.25 9.93
CA ALA A 162 -19.18 -0.08 9.50
C ALA A 162 -20.35 0.19 10.46
N ARG A 163 -20.49 1.44 10.89
CA ARG A 163 -21.70 1.91 11.56
C ARG A 163 -22.73 2.23 10.48
N GLN A 164 -24.00 1.93 10.74
CA GLN A 164 -25.07 2.15 9.77
C GLN A 164 -25.08 3.62 9.30
N GLY A 165 -24.98 3.84 7.99
CA GLY A 165 -24.97 5.17 7.38
C GLY A 165 -23.64 5.94 7.45
N MET A 166 -22.55 5.32 7.90
CA MET A 166 -21.21 5.92 7.94
C MET A 166 -20.26 5.17 6.99
N PRO A 167 -19.32 5.87 6.32
CA PRO A 167 -18.23 5.20 5.59
C PRO A 167 -17.37 4.33 6.49
N GLY A 168 -16.86 3.24 5.93
CA GLY A 168 -16.23 2.13 6.65
C GLY A 168 -16.67 0.79 6.06
N GLY A 169 -16.17 -0.33 6.60
CA GLY A 169 -16.47 -1.66 6.06
C GLY A 169 -15.57 -2.05 4.89
N ASP A 170 -16.07 -2.91 3.97
CA ASP A 170 -15.24 -3.47 2.88
C ASP A 170 -14.70 -2.36 1.94
N PRO A 171 -13.38 -2.09 1.92
CA PRO A 171 -12.79 -1.07 1.05
C PRO A 171 -12.70 -1.49 -0.42
N SER A 172 -13.08 -2.73 -0.75
CA SER A 172 -12.83 -3.32 -2.06
C SER A 172 -13.52 -2.58 -3.22
N PRO A 173 -14.79 -2.15 -3.12
CA PRO A 173 -15.45 -1.39 -4.18
C PRO A 173 -14.73 -0.07 -4.50
N TRP A 174 -14.28 0.66 -3.47
CA TRP A 174 -13.53 1.91 -3.65
C TRP A 174 -12.16 1.68 -4.29
N THR A 175 -11.49 0.60 -3.91
CA THR A 175 -10.19 0.22 -4.49
C THR A 175 -10.35 -0.20 -5.96
N ALA A 176 -11.41 -0.95 -6.29
CA ALA A 176 -11.72 -1.34 -7.66
C ALA A 176 -12.05 -0.12 -8.54
N LEU A 177 -12.87 0.81 -8.04
CA LEU A 177 -13.20 2.05 -8.74
C LEU A 177 -11.94 2.90 -8.99
N GLY A 178 -11.10 3.09 -7.97
CA GLY A 178 -9.84 3.81 -8.10
C GLY A 178 -8.90 3.17 -9.14
N THR A 179 -8.79 1.84 -9.10
CA THR A 179 -7.99 1.07 -10.05
C THR A 179 -8.52 1.23 -11.48
N PHE A 180 -9.83 1.20 -11.66
CA PHE A 180 -10.48 1.42 -12.94
C PHE A 180 -10.20 2.82 -13.50
N ARG A 181 -10.35 3.88 -12.68
CA ARG A 181 -10.04 5.27 -13.09
C ARG A 181 -8.57 5.48 -13.45
N ALA A 182 -7.67 4.86 -12.69
CA ALA A 182 -6.25 4.86 -13.02
C ALA A 182 -5.99 4.16 -14.37
N MET A 183 -6.65 3.02 -14.62
CA MET A 183 -6.49 2.26 -15.86
C MET A 183 -6.98 3.04 -17.07
N GLU A 184 -8.11 3.75 -16.98
CA GLU A 184 -8.61 4.64 -18.04
C GLU A 184 -7.54 5.68 -18.44
N VAL A 185 -6.90 6.31 -17.46
CA VAL A 185 -5.85 7.31 -17.70
C VAL A 185 -4.59 6.67 -18.27
N ALA A 186 -4.14 5.54 -17.72
CA ALA A 186 -2.95 4.83 -18.17
C ALA A 186 -3.06 4.42 -19.65
N VAL A 187 -4.21 3.85 -20.03
CA VAL A 187 -4.52 3.45 -21.40
C VAL A 187 -4.63 4.66 -22.32
N ALA A 188 -5.36 5.71 -21.93
CA ALA A 188 -5.48 6.91 -22.75
C ALA A 188 -4.12 7.58 -23.02
N ARG A 189 -3.26 7.67 -21.99
CA ARG A 189 -1.94 8.31 -22.10
C ARG A 189 -0.94 7.50 -22.93
N HIS A 190 -0.95 6.18 -22.83
CA HIS A 190 0.03 5.33 -23.50
C HIS A 190 -0.42 4.85 -24.88
N MET A 191 -1.72 4.59 -25.05
CA MET A 191 -2.28 3.97 -26.27
C MET A 191 -3.19 4.90 -27.06
N GLY A 192 -3.54 6.09 -26.56
CA GLY A 192 -4.39 7.05 -27.27
C GLY A 192 -5.83 6.59 -27.47
N THR A 193 -6.33 5.65 -26.66
CA THR A 193 -7.65 5.05 -26.77
C THR A 193 -8.33 4.88 -25.40
N GLY A 194 -9.58 4.43 -25.38
CA GLY A 194 -10.29 4.01 -24.17
C GLY A 194 -10.23 2.48 -23.95
N LEU A 195 -10.88 2.01 -22.89
CA LEU A 195 -10.91 0.58 -22.52
C LEU A 195 -11.79 -0.30 -23.42
N ASN A 196 -12.73 0.30 -24.14
CA ASN A 196 -13.65 -0.43 -25.01
C ASN A 196 -12.88 -1.23 -26.08
N ASN A 197 -13.22 -2.50 -26.24
CA ASN A 197 -12.57 -3.48 -27.12
C ASN A 197 -11.09 -3.80 -26.81
N LEU A 198 -10.52 -3.30 -25.71
CA LEU A 198 -9.21 -3.75 -25.24
C LEU A 198 -9.33 -5.07 -24.48
N THR A 199 -8.27 -5.87 -24.52
CA THR A 199 -8.17 -7.09 -23.73
C THR A 199 -7.41 -6.81 -22.44
N VAL A 200 -8.05 -7.04 -21.29
CA VAL A 200 -7.45 -6.86 -19.96
C VAL A 200 -7.24 -8.22 -19.29
N ALA A 201 -5.99 -8.53 -18.95
CA ALA A 201 -5.59 -9.72 -18.22
C ALA A 201 -5.58 -9.45 -16.71
N VAL A 202 -6.59 -9.94 -15.98
CA VAL A 202 -6.75 -9.73 -14.53
C VAL A 202 -6.25 -10.97 -13.77
N GLN A 203 -5.24 -10.77 -12.92
CA GLN A 203 -4.71 -11.83 -12.08
C GLN A 203 -5.27 -11.72 -10.66
N GLY A 204 -6.08 -12.71 -10.26
CA GLY A 204 -6.73 -12.77 -8.95
C GLY A 204 -8.11 -12.12 -8.95
N LEU A 205 -9.10 -12.88 -8.49
CA LEU A 205 -10.50 -12.49 -8.40
C LEU A 205 -10.99 -12.53 -6.95
N GLY A 206 -10.19 -11.95 -6.04
CA GLY A 206 -10.71 -11.50 -4.74
C GLY A 206 -11.72 -10.36 -4.91
N ASN A 207 -12.23 -9.80 -3.81
CA ASN A 207 -13.27 -8.76 -3.85
C ASN A 207 -12.92 -7.60 -4.80
N VAL A 208 -11.69 -7.08 -4.73
CA VAL A 208 -11.21 -5.99 -5.61
C VAL A 208 -11.12 -6.43 -7.07
N GLY A 209 -10.47 -7.55 -7.35
CA GLY A 209 -10.29 -8.05 -8.71
C GLY A 209 -11.61 -8.37 -9.40
N TYR A 210 -12.55 -9.00 -8.68
CA TYR A 210 -13.88 -9.32 -9.19
C TYR A 210 -14.71 -8.05 -9.47
N ALA A 211 -14.68 -7.07 -8.57
CA ALA A 211 -15.34 -5.77 -8.77
C ALA A 211 -14.71 -4.98 -9.93
N LEU A 212 -13.39 -5.06 -10.11
CA LEU A 212 -12.69 -4.47 -11.26
C LEU A 212 -13.15 -5.12 -12.57
N CYS A 213 -13.25 -6.45 -12.63
CA CYS A 213 -13.80 -7.15 -13.80
C CYS A 213 -15.21 -6.65 -14.16
N SER A 214 -16.08 -6.44 -13.17
CA SER A 214 -17.42 -5.88 -13.42
C SER A 214 -17.37 -4.47 -14.05
N LEU A 215 -16.49 -3.58 -13.57
CA LEU A 215 -16.31 -2.25 -14.14
C LEU A 215 -15.76 -2.32 -15.58
N LEU A 216 -14.74 -3.13 -15.79
CA LEU A 216 -14.10 -3.32 -17.11
C LEU A 216 -15.07 -3.90 -18.13
N HIS A 217 -15.81 -4.95 -17.77
CA HIS A 217 -16.81 -5.56 -18.64
C HIS A 217 -17.90 -4.55 -19.06
N ARG A 218 -18.43 -3.76 -18.10
CA ARG A 218 -19.40 -2.69 -18.40
C ARG A 218 -18.83 -1.59 -19.31
N SER A 219 -17.51 -1.39 -19.31
CA SER A 219 -16.83 -0.45 -20.20
C SER A 219 -16.53 -1.01 -21.60
N GLY A 220 -16.89 -2.27 -21.87
CA GLY A 220 -16.68 -2.95 -23.14
C GLY A 220 -15.31 -3.60 -23.30
N ALA A 221 -14.54 -3.78 -22.23
CA ALA A 221 -13.28 -4.51 -22.27
C ALA A 221 -13.52 -6.02 -22.33
N ARG A 222 -12.69 -6.74 -23.09
CA ARG A 222 -12.61 -8.20 -23.07
C ARG A 222 -11.71 -8.63 -21.92
N LEU A 223 -12.08 -9.70 -21.22
CA LEU A 223 -11.36 -10.12 -20.02
C LEU A 223 -10.68 -11.47 -20.22
N ILE A 224 -9.43 -11.56 -19.77
CA ILE A 224 -8.75 -12.82 -19.50
C ILE A 224 -8.46 -12.85 -18.00
N VAL A 225 -8.81 -13.93 -17.32
CA VAL A 225 -8.70 -14.02 -15.85
C VAL A 225 -7.86 -15.22 -15.42
N ALA A 226 -7.10 -15.05 -14.35
CA ALA A 226 -6.48 -16.18 -13.64
C ALA A 226 -6.89 -16.17 -12.17
N GLU A 227 -7.56 -17.23 -11.73
CA GLU A 227 -8.02 -17.42 -10.36
C GLU A 227 -7.93 -18.90 -9.99
N PRO A 228 -7.21 -19.26 -8.90
CA PRO A 228 -7.07 -20.67 -8.49
C PRO A 228 -8.39 -21.31 -8.01
N ARG A 229 -9.35 -20.51 -7.52
CA ARG A 229 -10.67 -20.98 -7.10
C ARG A 229 -11.59 -21.16 -8.31
N SER A 230 -11.78 -22.41 -8.74
CA SER A 230 -12.51 -22.76 -9.96
C SER A 230 -13.93 -22.21 -10.00
N GLU A 231 -14.60 -22.15 -8.86
CA GLU A 231 -15.97 -21.63 -8.72
C GLU A 231 -16.04 -20.13 -9.00
N ILE A 232 -15.03 -19.36 -8.58
CA ILE A 232 -14.96 -17.92 -8.84
C ILE A 232 -14.56 -17.66 -10.28
N ALA A 233 -13.61 -18.44 -10.82
CA ALA A 233 -13.23 -18.36 -12.23
C ALA A 233 -14.42 -18.64 -13.16
N ALA A 234 -15.19 -19.70 -12.88
CA ALA A 234 -16.39 -20.06 -13.65
C ALA A 234 -17.48 -18.98 -13.56
N ARG A 235 -17.64 -18.35 -12.39
CA ARG A 235 -18.57 -17.23 -12.21
C ARG A 235 -18.16 -16.02 -13.04
N ALA A 236 -16.88 -15.65 -13.05
CA ALA A 236 -16.36 -14.56 -13.87
C ALA A 236 -16.49 -14.83 -15.37
N ALA A 237 -16.27 -16.08 -15.81
CA ALA A 237 -16.50 -16.47 -17.20
C ALA A 237 -17.97 -16.28 -17.61
N THR A 238 -18.91 -16.71 -16.75
CA THR A 238 -20.35 -16.57 -17.03
C THR A 238 -20.83 -15.12 -16.96
N GLU A 239 -20.43 -14.37 -15.94
CA GLU A 239 -20.95 -13.02 -15.69
C GLU A 239 -20.29 -11.94 -16.54
N PHE A 240 -19.03 -12.14 -16.95
CA PHE A 240 -18.24 -11.11 -17.63
C PHE A 240 -17.67 -11.55 -18.98
N ASP A 241 -18.08 -12.72 -19.48
CA ASP A 241 -17.56 -13.33 -20.72
C ASP A 241 -16.02 -13.43 -20.70
N ALA A 242 -15.47 -13.79 -19.53
CA ALA A 242 -14.03 -13.84 -19.32
C ALA A 242 -13.42 -15.17 -19.76
N GLU A 243 -12.32 -15.11 -20.51
CA GLU A 243 -11.49 -16.28 -20.80
C GLU A 243 -10.67 -16.67 -19.57
N ILE A 244 -10.72 -17.94 -19.16
CA ILE A 244 -9.96 -18.44 -18.00
C ILE A 244 -8.59 -18.94 -18.45
N MET A 245 -7.52 -18.48 -17.80
CA MET A 245 -6.15 -18.95 -18.00
C MET A 245 -5.47 -19.29 -16.68
N SER A 246 -4.38 -20.07 -16.78
CA SER A 246 -3.45 -20.22 -15.65
C SER A 246 -2.68 -18.91 -15.41
N SER A 247 -2.27 -18.66 -14.16
CA SER A 247 -1.45 -17.47 -13.82
C SER A 247 -0.17 -17.39 -14.67
N ARG A 248 0.45 -18.54 -14.99
CA ARG A 248 1.66 -18.57 -15.82
C ARG A 248 1.38 -18.17 -17.27
N ALA A 249 0.27 -18.64 -17.83
CA ALA A 249 -0.14 -18.31 -19.20
C ALA A 249 -0.62 -16.86 -19.31
N LEU A 250 -1.24 -16.32 -18.26
CA LEU A 250 -1.76 -14.96 -18.21
C LEU A 250 -0.68 -13.89 -18.48
N LEU A 251 0.55 -14.09 -17.98
CA LEU A 251 1.68 -13.19 -18.23
C LEU A 251 2.06 -13.09 -19.73
N GLU A 252 1.85 -14.17 -20.49
CA GLU A 252 2.17 -14.24 -21.93
C GLU A 252 0.94 -14.06 -22.82
N ALA A 253 -0.23 -13.82 -22.21
CA ALA A 253 -1.47 -13.62 -22.93
C ALA A 253 -1.37 -12.39 -23.86
N LYS A 254 -2.07 -12.44 -24.99
CA LYS A 254 -2.21 -11.29 -25.88
C LYS A 254 -3.23 -10.31 -25.28
N ALA A 255 -2.81 -9.61 -24.24
CA ALA A 255 -3.58 -8.58 -23.57
C ALA A 255 -2.95 -7.21 -23.80
N ASP A 256 -3.77 -6.16 -23.79
CA ASP A 256 -3.33 -4.77 -23.86
C ASP A 256 -2.88 -4.29 -22.47
N VAL A 257 -3.62 -4.71 -21.43
CA VAL A 257 -3.38 -4.35 -20.03
C VAL A 257 -3.22 -5.60 -19.18
N PHE A 258 -2.22 -5.62 -18.32
CA PHE A 258 -2.07 -6.58 -17.24
C PHE A 258 -2.43 -5.94 -15.89
N ALA A 259 -3.38 -6.54 -15.18
CA ALA A 259 -3.90 -6.06 -13.91
C ALA A 259 -3.62 -7.06 -12.79
N PRO A 260 -2.45 -6.96 -12.11
CA PRO A 260 -2.18 -7.79 -10.94
C PRO A 260 -3.05 -7.37 -9.75
N CYS A 261 -3.91 -8.27 -9.28
CA CYS A 261 -4.88 -8.05 -8.20
C CYS A 261 -4.80 -9.14 -7.11
N ALA A 262 -3.79 -10.01 -7.15
CA ALA A 262 -3.60 -11.13 -6.22
C ALA A 262 -2.50 -10.85 -5.18
N LEU A 263 -1.23 -10.97 -5.60
CA LEU A 263 -0.05 -10.95 -4.73
C LEU A 263 0.93 -9.87 -5.20
N GLY A 264 1.75 -9.39 -4.26
CA GLY A 264 2.91 -8.55 -4.56
C GLY A 264 4.10 -9.36 -5.08
N GLY A 265 5.13 -8.67 -5.57
CA GLY A 265 6.38 -9.22 -6.08
C GLY A 265 6.22 -9.99 -7.38
N ILE A 266 5.08 -9.85 -8.06
CA ILE A 266 4.80 -10.61 -9.28
C ILE A 266 5.57 -10.10 -10.50
N LEU A 267 6.01 -8.83 -10.47
CA LEU A 267 6.85 -8.23 -11.49
C LEU A 267 8.31 -8.32 -11.05
N ASP A 268 8.94 -9.45 -11.34
CA ASP A 268 10.38 -9.67 -11.26
C ASP A 268 10.99 -9.62 -12.68
N SER A 269 12.32 -9.69 -12.81
CA SER A 269 12.94 -9.62 -14.14
C SER A 269 12.47 -10.73 -15.10
N ALA A 270 12.11 -11.92 -14.60
CA ALA A 270 11.66 -13.02 -15.45
C ALA A 270 10.21 -12.81 -15.95
N SER A 271 9.32 -12.36 -15.07
CA SER A 271 7.93 -12.09 -15.42
C SER A 271 7.79 -10.83 -16.27
N VAL A 272 8.59 -9.79 -15.98
CA VAL A 272 8.70 -8.61 -16.83
C VAL A 272 9.06 -9.06 -18.24
N MET A 273 10.15 -9.81 -18.44
CA MET A 273 10.57 -10.27 -19.77
C MET A 273 9.51 -11.05 -20.56
N ARG A 274 8.64 -11.80 -19.88
CA ARG A 274 7.56 -12.59 -20.50
C ARG A 274 6.30 -11.77 -20.78
N LEU A 275 6.15 -10.62 -20.12
CA LEU A 275 4.96 -9.78 -20.21
C LEU A 275 4.78 -9.23 -21.62
N ARG A 276 3.58 -9.43 -22.19
CA ARG A 276 3.20 -8.91 -23.52
C ARG A 276 2.28 -7.70 -23.48
N ALA A 277 1.74 -7.36 -22.32
CA ALA A 277 0.90 -6.18 -22.14
C ALA A 277 1.69 -4.89 -22.36
N LYS A 278 1.00 -3.84 -22.79
CA LYS A 278 1.55 -2.49 -22.97
C LYS A 278 1.38 -1.64 -21.72
N VAL A 279 0.39 -1.97 -20.89
CA VAL A 279 0.12 -1.29 -19.63
C VAL A 279 0.09 -2.31 -18.50
N VAL A 280 0.68 -1.95 -17.37
CA VAL A 280 0.53 -2.63 -16.08
C VAL A 280 -0.22 -1.70 -15.14
N CYS A 281 -1.44 -2.08 -14.77
CA CYS A 281 -2.29 -1.30 -13.87
C CYS A 281 -3.20 -2.24 -13.08
N GLY A 282 -2.81 -2.56 -11.85
CA GLY A 282 -3.55 -3.46 -10.97
C GLY A 282 -3.66 -2.96 -9.54
N ALA A 283 -4.44 -3.66 -8.72
CA ALA A 283 -4.72 -3.27 -7.34
C ALA A 283 -3.80 -3.93 -6.30
N ALA A 284 -3.00 -4.93 -6.67
CA ALA A 284 -2.09 -5.61 -5.74
C ALA A 284 -1.09 -4.62 -5.13
N ASN A 285 -0.68 -4.85 -3.89
CA ASN A 285 0.35 -4.05 -3.22
C ASN A 285 1.74 -4.63 -3.49
N ASN A 286 2.75 -3.76 -3.62
CA ASN A 286 4.14 -4.10 -3.90
C ASN A 286 4.28 -4.92 -5.18
N GLN A 287 3.71 -4.48 -6.30
CA GLN A 287 3.67 -5.27 -7.55
C GLN A 287 5.05 -5.57 -8.11
N LEU A 288 5.94 -4.57 -8.09
CA LEU A 288 7.35 -4.72 -8.42
C LEU A 288 8.06 -5.54 -7.33
N ALA A 289 8.84 -6.54 -7.73
CA ALA A 289 9.70 -7.28 -6.81
C ALA A 289 10.77 -6.35 -6.21
N THR A 290 11.35 -5.50 -7.06
CA THR A 290 12.24 -4.40 -6.66
C THR A 290 11.98 -3.15 -7.53
N PRO A 291 12.37 -1.94 -7.10
CA PRO A 291 12.15 -0.71 -7.87
C PRO A 291 12.72 -0.74 -9.30
N GLU A 292 13.76 -1.54 -9.53
CA GLU A 292 14.42 -1.73 -10.82
C GLU A 292 13.46 -2.25 -11.89
N GLN A 293 12.48 -3.08 -11.54
CA GLN A 293 11.51 -3.56 -12.54
C GLN A 293 10.65 -2.43 -13.12
N GLY A 294 10.48 -1.31 -12.41
CA GLY A 294 9.84 -0.12 -12.99
C GLY A 294 10.66 0.48 -14.15
N LEU A 295 12.00 0.42 -14.05
CA LEU A 295 12.91 0.84 -15.11
C LEU A 295 12.93 -0.17 -16.26
N GLU A 296 12.94 -1.47 -15.96
CA GLU A 296 12.88 -2.52 -16.97
C GLU A 296 11.58 -2.47 -17.81
N LEU A 297 10.44 -2.19 -17.16
CA LEU A 297 9.16 -1.97 -17.83
C LEU A 297 9.22 -0.75 -18.75
N ALA A 298 9.74 0.38 -18.25
CA ALA A 298 9.89 1.61 -19.05
C ALA A 298 10.83 1.41 -20.26
N ALA A 299 11.94 0.69 -20.08
CA ALA A 299 12.88 0.37 -21.16
C ALA A 299 12.27 -0.51 -22.26
N ARG A 300 11.19 -1.22 -21.95
CA ARG A 300 10.42 -2.05 -22.89
C ARG A 300 9.18 -1.35 -23.45
N ASP A 301 9.05 -0.04 -23.20
CA ASP A 301 7.87 0.75 -23.56
C ASP A 301 6.57 0.17 -23.00
N ILE A 302 6.63 -0.36 -21.77
CA ILE A 302 5.47 -0.82 -21.01
C ILE A 302 5.19 0.21 -19.91
N LEU A 303 4.03 0.86 -19.98
CA LEU A 303 3.63 1.81 -18.95
C LEU A 303 3.25 1.07 -17.67
N TYR A 304 4.00 1.31 -16.60
CA TYR A 304 3.65 0.89 -15.25
C TYR A 304 2.91 2.02 -14.51
N ALA A 305 1.68 1.76 -14.07
CA ALA A 305 0.95 2.65 -13.17
C ALA A 305 1.31 2.29 -11.71
N PRO A 306 1.98 3.17 -10.95
CA PRO A 306 2.48 2.85 -9.61
C PRO A 306 1.35 2.39 -8.68
N ASP A 307 1.53 1.20 -8.10
CA ASP A 307 0.50 0.49 -7.37
C ASP A 307 -0.10 1.29 -6.19
N TYR A 308 0.74 1.97 -5.42
CA TYR A 308 0.32 2.77 -4.27
C TYR A 308 -0.43 4.05 -4.65
N VAL A 309 -0.42 4.45 -5.93
CA VAL A 309 -1.32 5.48 -6.47
C VAL A 309 -2.63 4.84 -6.89
N VAL A 310 -2.55 3.75 -7.66
CA VAL A 310 -3.69 3.05 -8.27
C VAL A 310 -4.65 2.50 -7.20
N ASN A 311 -4.11 1.85 -6.17
CA ASN A 311 -4.89 1.16 -5.15
C ASN A 311 -5.22 2.02 -3.91
N ALA A 312 -5.12 3.34 -4.02
CA ALA A 312 -5.34 4.27 -2.91
C ALA A 312 -6.78 4.29 -2.39
N GLY A 313 -7.76 3.74 -3.12
CA GLY A 313 -9.17 3.73 -2.72
C GLY A 313 -9.41 3.15 -1.33
N GLY A 314 -8.65 2.12 -0.95
CA GLY A 314 -8.79 1.51 0.37
C GLY A 314 -8.36 2.43 1.52
N ILE A 315 -7.24 3.13 1.38
CA ILE A 315 -6.78 4.06 2.43
C ILE A 315 -7.65 5.32 2.49
N ILE A 316 -8.24 5.73 1.36
CA ILE A 316 -9.24 6.82 1.32
C ILE A 316 -10.48 6.41 2.13
N ASN A 317 -10.96 5.17 1.99
CA ASN A 317 -12.07 4.65 2.78
C ASN A 317 -11.75 4.60 4.28
N VAL A 318 -10.56 4.13 4.64
CA VAL A 318 -10.08 4.12 6.04
C VAL A 318 -9.96 5.54 6.61
N ALA A 319 -9.48 6.50 5.82
CA ALA A 319 -9.44 7.91 6.22
C ALA A 319 -10.86 8.46 6.44
N ALA A 320 -11.81 8.09 5.58
CA ALA A 320 -13.19 8.52 5.72
C ALA A 320 -13.85 8.00 6.99
N GLU A 321 -13.61 6.74 7.36
CA GLU A 321 -14.05 6.18 8.65
C GLU A 321 -13.49 7.00 9.82
N TYR A 322 -12.18 7.24 9.82
CA TYR A 322 -11.51 7.93 10.92
C TYR A 322 -11.91 9.40 11.07
N PHE A 323 -12.00 10.12 9.95
CA PHE A 323 -12.38 11.54 9.92
C PHE A 323 -13.88 11.77 9.79
N GLN A 324 -14.69 10.71 9.75
CA GLN A 324 -16.14 10.78 9.63
C GLN A 324 -16.60 11.56 8.39
N TRP A 325 -15.94 11.31 7.24
CA TRP A 325 -16.37 11.86 5.95
C TRP A 325 -17.65 11.19 5.47
N SER A 326 -18.36 11.80 4.51
CA SER A 326 -19.50 11.18 3.84
C SER A 326 -19.07 10.27 2.69
N GLU A 327 -19.96 9.40 2.22
CA GLU A 327 -19.70 8.51 1.09
C GLU A 327 -19.38 9.30 -0.20
N GLU A 328 -20.07 10.42 -0.43
CA GLU A 328 -19.82 11.30 -1.56
C GLU A 328 -18.41 11.90 -1.50
N ALA A 329 -17.94 12.21 -0.29
CA ALA A 329 -16.58 12.71 -0.08
C ALA A 329 -15.51 11.63 -0.30
N VAL A 330 -15.83 10.34 -0.09
CA VAL A 330 -14.99 9.19 -0.47
C VAL A 330 -14.96 9.07 -1.98
N GLN A 331 -16.13 9.01 -2.62
CA GLN A 331 -16.25 8.88 -4.07
C GLN A 331 -15.51 10.00 -4.80
N ALA A 332 -15.70 11.26 -4.39
CA ALA A 332 -15.02 12.40 -4.99
C ALA A 332 -13.49 12.32 -4.88
N ARG A 333 -12.94 11.71 -3.82
CA ARG A 333 -11.50 11.47 -3.68
C ARG A 333 -11.01 10.30 -4.52
N VAL A 334 -11.77 9.20 -4.56
CA VAL A 334 -11.47 8.02 -5.38
C VAL A 334 -11.45 8.38 -6.86
N GLU A 335 -12.41 9.18 -7.33
CA GLU A 335 -12.45 9.70 -8.70
C GLU A 335 -11.19 10.52 -9.07
N ARG A 336 -10.51 11.13 -8.09
CA ARG A 336 -9.26 11.87 -8.32
C ARG A 336 -8.02 10.98 -8.46
N ILE A 337 -8.12 9.67 -8.25
CA ILE A 337 -6.99 8.75 -8.45
C ILE A 337 -6.49 8.81 -9.91
N GLY A 338 -7.41 8.86 -10.89
CA GLY A 338 -7.03 9.04 -12.30
C GLY A 338 -6.27 10.35 -12.54
N SER A 339 -6.74 11.46 -11.96
CA SER A 339 -6.05 12.77 -12.06
C SER A 339 -4.67 12.75 -11.40
N THR A 340 -4.54 12.03 -10.28
CA THR A 340 -3.27 11.86 -9.57
C THR A 340 -2.28 11.06 -10.41
N LEU A 341 -2.71 9.95 -11.00
CA LEU A 341 -1.88 9.18 -11.93
C LEU A 341 -1.49 10.02 -13.15
N SER A 342 -2.41 10.81 -13.70
CA SER A 342 -2.14 11.73 -14.81
C SER A 342 -1.01 12.70 -14.47
N ALA A 343 -1.00 13.27 -13.27
CA ALA A 343 0.08 14.14 -12.79
C ALA A 343 1.41 13.40 -12.60
N VAL A 344 1.38 12.17 -12.09
CA VAL A 344 2.57 11.30 -11.99
C VAL A 344 3.18 11.02 -13.36
N LEU A 345 2.35 10.63 -14.33
CA LEU A 345 2.82 10.33 -15.69
C LEU A 345 3.35 11.57 -16.40
N GLU A 346 2.74 12.74 -16.17
CA GLU A 346 3.26 14.00 -16.70
C GLU A 346 4.64 14.33 -16.11
N HIS A 347 4.78 14.22 -14.78
CA HIS A 347 6.05 14.45 -14.12
C HIS A 347 7.14 13.47 -14.59
N ALA A 348 6.77 12.19 -14.78
CA ALA A 348 7.66 11.17 -15.32
C ALA A 348 8.20 11.56 -16.70
N ARG A 349 7.30 12.03 -17.58
CA ARG A 349 7.64 12.49 -18.93
C ARG A 349 8.54 13.72 -18.92
N GLU A 350 8.19 14.74 -18.13
CA GLU A 350 8.96 16.00 -18.04
C GLU A 350 10.37 15.79 -17.47
N ALA A 351 10.50 14.91 -16.48
CA ALA A 351 11.76 14.65 -15.81
C ALA A 351 12.57 13.48 -16.40
N GLY A 352 12.04 12.81 -17.44
CA GLY A 352 12.71 11.69 -18.11
C GLY A 352 12.95 10.49 -17.18
N MET A 353 11.99 10.17 -16.31
CA MET A 353 12.10 9.09 -15.32
C MET A 353 10.98 8.07 -15.43
N ALA A 354 11.17 6.88 -14.85
CA ALA A 354 10.11 5.88 -14.80
C ALA A 354 8.95 6.33 -13.87
N PRO A 355 7.70 5.91 -14.14
CA PRO A 355 6.54 6.34 -13.36
C PRO A 355 6.64 6.09 -11.84
N ASN A 356 7.26 4.98 -11.42
CA ASN A 356 7.47 4.67 -9.99
C ASN A 356 8.41 5.68 -9.31
N GLN A 357 9.46 6.12 -10.00
CA GLN A 357 10.37 7.15 -9.50
C GLN A 357 9.69 8.53 -9.48
N ALA A 358 8.84 8.82 -10.46
CA ALA A 358 8.08 10.05 -10.53
C ALA A 358 7.06 10.18 -9.40
N ALA A 359 6.34 9.10 -9.10
CA ALA A 359 5.41 9.08 -7.99
C ALA A 359 6.13 9.32 -6.64
N ASP A 360 7.27 8.66 -6.42
CA ASP A 360 8.12 8.88 -5.25
C ASP A 360 8.60 10.35 -5.14
N SER A 361 9.07 10.92 -6.25
CA SER A 361 9.53 12.31 -6.34
C SER A 361 8.42 13.30 -5.98
N LEU A 362 7.23 13.14 -6.56
CA LEU A 362 6.08 13.97 -6.28
C LEU A 362 5.63 13.84 -4.81
N ALA A 363 5.57 12.62 -4.29
CA ALA A 363 5.19 12.37 -2.91
C ALA A 363 6.13 13.09 -1.93
N ARG A 364 7.45 12.97 -2.13
CA ARG A 364 8.44 13.71 -1.34
C ARG A 364 8.24 15.23 -1.46
N GLY A 365 8.01 15.72 -2.68
CA GLY A 365 7.73 17.14 -2.92
C GLY A 365 6.50 17.66 -2.15
N ILE A 366 5.43 16.86 -2.05
CA ILE A 366 4.24 17.20 -1.25
C ILE A 366 4.59 17.27 0.24
N ILE A 367 5.28 16.24 0.74
CA ILE A 367 5.65 16.11 2.15
C ILE A 367 6.58 17.27 2.59
N ASP A 368 7.54 17.66 1.76
CA ASP A 368 8.52 18.69 2.09
C ASP A 368 7.99 20.13 1.96
N LYS A 369 7.02 20.37 1.07
CA LYS A 369 6.36 21.68 0.97
C LYS A 369 5.63 22.04 2.27
N GLN A 370 4.97 21.07 2.91
CA GLN A 370 4.25 21.30 4.16
C GLN A 370 5.19 21.74 5.29
N ASN A 371 6.42 21.21 5.31
CA ASN A 371 7.44 21.58 6.30
C ASN A 371 7.83 23.07 6.22
N ARG A 372 7.83 23.66 5.01
CA ARG A 372 8.16 25.08 4.83
C ARG A 372 7.05 25.99 5.34
N LEU A 373 5.80 25.58 5.20
CA LEU A 373 4.64 26.33 5.70
C LEU A 373 4.52 26.27 7.23
N SER A 374 4.88 25.14 7.85
CA SER A 374 4.84 25.00 9.32
C SER A 374 6.00 25.67 10.06
N VAL A 375 7.10 25.98 9.37
CA VAL A 375 8.25 26.71 9.96
C VAL A 375 8.13 28.23 9.77
N ALA A 376 7.32 28.66 8.80
CA ALA A 376 7.06 30.07 8.51
C ALA A 376 5.85 30.66 9.27
N ALA A 377 5.05 29.81 9.93
CA ALA A 377 3.94 30.17 10.82
C ALA A 377 4.37 30.00 12.28
#